data_AF-A0A834G0Z0-F1
#
_entry.id   AF-A0A834G0Z0-F1
#
_cell.length_a   1.000
_cell.length_b   1.000
_cell.length_c   1.000
_cell.angle_alpha   90.00
_cell.angle_beta   90.00
_cell.angle_gamma   90.00
#
_symmetry.space_group_name_H-M   'P 1'
#
loop_
_entity.id
_entity.type
_entity.pdbx_description
1 polymer ?
#
loop_
_entity_poly.entity_id
_entity_poly.type
_entity_poly.pdbx_seq_one_letter_code
_entity_poly.pdbx_strand_id
1 'polypeptide(L)'
;MVEATSYNQKGKKWLQKVFGGINHASKLREVAKNIQTIKEEVDKMNNYQMLREALQHRGPAGRKRMERRLPDVEKDNVVGFDEATAMLIDQLTGKTEDLQVISIIGMGGLGKTTLANKVYNDPIVSHEFSTLAWIYVSSTYSKDKLFLSILKGVTQVTGDMSNMGEDELAEEDQVNLPTAHVGYIPDEFKLLRVYHIQPISFPRFPSEIEQLVHLTYVAFSGDFKTIPAAMSNLWNLQTLIAETSSRTIDIKADIWKMLKLRHLHTNKPSQLHDLVAKKTNDHDSLQTLTTVTPQSCTEGVLGRTPYLKKLGIRGKLATLLEEKGGSLFDNLTTLEQLVTLKLLNDVFPEPPSEFKLQRLPPCNKFPPNLKRLTFADTFLEWEQMHVLGMLPKLEELKLKDNAFTGVRWSLVDGDFPKLKALQIWKTDLVYLVAKADHFPSLQHIVLKDCTKLWEIPSSLGDVKTLQTIKLHQTSRTAADSARKIKQQQQESKLKLDIFPSDL
;
A
#
# COMPACT_ATOMS: atom_id res chain seq x y z
N MET A 1 41.29 2.03 22.07
CA MET A 1 41.83 1.43 20.84
C MET A 1 40.64 1.04 19.97
N VAL A 2 40.65 1.31 18.66
CA VAL A 2 39.65 0.78 17.72
C VAL A 2 40.12 -0.60 17.33
N GLU A 3 39.33 -1.63 17.58
CA GLU A 3 39.67 -3.01 17.22
C GLU A 3 38.73 -3.46 16.11
N ALA A 4 39.30 -3.92 14.99
CA ALA A 4 38.57 -4.62 13.96
C ALA A 4 38.53 -6.10 14.35
N THR A 5 37.32 -6.65 14.48
CA THR A 5 37.14 -8.09 14.71
C THR A 5 36.46 -8.69 13.50
N SER A 6 37.18 -9.60 12.85
CA SER A 6 36.65 -10.42 11.77
C SER A 6 35.91 -11.62 12.36
N TYR A 7 34.64 -11.75 12.03
CA TYR A 7 33.91 -12.99 12.28
C TYR A 7 33.70 -13.68 10.94
N ASN A 8 34.47 -14.74 10.70
CA ASN A 8 34.14 -15.71 9.66
C ASN A 8 32.93 -16.54 10.13
N GLN A 9 31.72 -16.08 9.84
CA GLN A 9 30.59 -17.00 9.83
C GLN A 9 30.83 -18.01 8.72
N LYS A 10 30.69 -19.31 9.01
CA LYS A 10 30.61 -20.38 8.00
C LYS A 10 29.30 -20.23 7.21
N GLY A 11 29.17 -19.15 6.45
CA GLY A 11 28.07 -18.85 5.56
C GLY A 11 28.51 -19.16 4.12
N LYS A 12 28.45 -20.44 3.75
CA LYS A 12 28.88 -20.91 2.43
C LYS A 12 28.11 -20.22 1.29
N LYS A 13 28.86 -19.58 0.38
CA LYS A 13 28.51 -19.24 -1.03
C LYS A 13 27.12 -18.62 -1.28
N TRP A 14 26.87 -17.38 -0.84
CA TRP A 14 25.59 -16.73 -1.16
C TRP A 14 25.66 -15.38 -1.89
N LEU A 15 26.78 -14.64 -1.89
CA LEU A 15 26.85 -13.37 -2.62
C LEU A 15 27.56 -13.44 -3.97
N GLN A 16 28.58 -14.30 -4.13
CA GLN A 16 29.16 -14.55 -5.45
C GLN A 16 28.25 -15.37 -6.37
N LYS A 17 27.25 -16.07 -5.82
CA LYS A 17 26.28 -16.87 -6.60
C LYS A 17 25.00 -16.16 -7.00
N VAL A 18 24.74 -14.95 -6.50
CA VAL A 18 23.74 -14.04 -7.11
C VAL A 18 24.23 -13.58 -8.49
N PHE A 19 25.54 -13.65 -8.73
CA PHE A 19 26.20 -13.39 -10.02
C PHE A 19 26.74 -14.67 -10.70
N GLY A 20 26.30 -15.86 -10.27
CA GLY A 20 26.78 -17.13 -10.85
C GLY A 20 26.13 -18.39 -10.29
N GLY A 21 24.98 -18.77 -10.82
CA GLY A 21 24.47 -20.14 -10.98
C GLY A 21 24.53 -21.16 -9.81
N ILE A 22 23.33 -21.51 -9.33
CA ILE A 22 22.85 -22.86 -8.94
C ILE A 22 23.14 -23.42 -7.50
N ASN A 23 22.02 -23.84 -6.89
CA ASN A 23 21.72 -24.80 -5.79
C ASN A 23 21.79 -24.36 -4.30
N HIS A 24 20.62 -23.97 -3.73
CA HIS A 24 20.49 -23.32 -2.40
C HIS A 24 19.39 -23.82 -1.43
N ALA A 25 18.58 -24.84 -1.74
CA ALA A 25 17.43 -25.20 -0.88
C ALA A 25 17.80 -25.73 0.53
N SER A 26 18.91 -26.44 0.69
CA SER A 26 19.40 -26.89 2.01
C SER A 26 20.07 -25.78 2.83
N LYS A 27 20.56 -24.73 2.16
CA LYS A 27 21.35 -23.65 2.76
C LYS A 27 20.48 -22.55 3.38
N LEU A 28 19.31 -22.29 2.81
CA LEU A 28 18.37 -21.28 3.34
C LEU A 28 17.74 -21.68 4.68
N ARG A 29 17.53 -22.98 4.92
CA ARG A 29 17.02 -23.50 6.20
C ARG A 29 18.05 -23.31 7.32
N GLU A 30 19.33 -23.29 6.98
CA GLU A 30 20.45 -23.04 7.90
C GLU A 30 20.59 -21.53 8.19
N VAL A 31 20.42 -20.67 7.17
CA VAL A 31 20.39 -19.21 7.32
C VAL A 31 19.26 -18.74 8.23
N ALA A 32 18.04 -19.28 8.08
CA ALA A 32 16.93 -18.98 8.97
C ALA A 32 17.22 -19.37 10.44
N LYS A 33 17.91 -20.49 10.65
CA LYS A 33 18.32 -20.94 11.98
C LYS A 33 19.38 -20.02 12.58
N ASN A 34 20.33 -19.55 11.77
CA ASN A 34 21.40 -18.65 12.20
C ASN A 34 20.91 -17.23 12.51
N ILE A 35 19.95 -16.70 11.75
CA ILE A 35 19.30 -15.41 12.05
C ILE A 35 18.56 -15.48 13.38
N GLN A 36 17.92 -16.61 13.69
CA GLN A 36 17.27 -16.83 14.98
C GLN A 36 18.28 -16.82 16.14
N THR A 37 19.43 -17.49 15.98
CA THR A 37 20.50 -17.51 16.99
C THR A 37 21.13 -16.14 17.20
N ILE A 38 21.34 -15.36 16.13
CA ILE A 38 21.87 -13.99 16.23
C ILE A 38 20.88 -13.08 16.96
N LYS A 39 19.58 -13.23 16.70
CA LYS A 39 18.54 -12.50 17.42
C LYS A 39 18.59 -12.79 18.93
N GLU A 40 18.74 -14.06 19.31
CA GLU A 40 18.84 -14.46 20.72
C GLU A 40 20.09 -13.91 21.42
N GLU A 41 21.22 -13.82 20.74
CA GLU A 41 22.45 -13.21 21.28
C GLU A 41 22.34 -11.68 21.40
N VAL A 42 21.70 -11.01 20.43
CA VAL A 42 21.44 -9.55 20.49
C VAL A 42 20.48 -9.21 21.64
N ASP A 43 19.46 -10.04 21.87
CA ASP A 43 18.54 -9.86 23.00
C ASP A 43 19.25 -10.06 24.35
N LYS A 44 20.19 -11.01 24.45
CA LYS A 44 21.03 -11.17 25.65
C LYS A 44 21.92 -9.95 25.89
N MET A 45 22.57 -9.42 24.85
CA MET A 45 23.44 -8.24 24.96
C MET A 45 22.66 -6.99 25.41
N ASN A 46 21.46 -6.77 24.86
CA ASN A 46 20.59 -5.69 25.32
C ASN A 46 20.18 -5.84 26.79
N ASN A 47 19.98 -7.06 27.26
CA ASN A 47 19.62 -7.33 28.65
C ASN A 47 20.79 -7.03 29.62
N TYR A 48 22.03 -7.34 29.25
CA TYR A 48 23.22 -6.94 30.01
C TYR A 48 23.44 -5.42 30.03
N GLN A 49 23.03 -4.74 28.96
CA GLN A 49 23.16 -3.29 28.83
C GLN A 49 22.12 -2.56 29.70
N MET A 50 20.87 -3.02 29.74
CA MET A 50 19.86 -2.53 30.68
C MET A 50 20.24 -2.79 32.14
N LEU A 51 20.85 -3.94 32.46
CA LEU A 51 21.31 -4.26 33.82
C LEU A 51 22.43 -3.30 34.28
N ARG A 52 23.28 -2.83 33.36
CA ARG A 52 24.34 -1.85 33.64
C ARG A 52 23.80 -0.42 33.81
N GLU A 53 22.79 -0.03 33.03
CA GLU A 53 22.14 1.28 33.16
C GLU A 53 21.34 1.39 34.47
N ALA A 54 20.72 0.28 34.92
CA ALA A 54 20.04 0.21 36.22
C ALA A 54 20.99 0.36 37.43
N LEU A 55 22.26 0.00 37.29
CA LEU A 55 23.28 0.14 38.35
C LEU A 55 23.92 1.55 38.39
N GLN A 56 23.71 2.40 37.38
CA GLN A 56 24.33 3.73 37.27
C GLN A 56 23.39 4.91 37.57
N HIS A 57 22.08 4.70 37.72
CA HIS A 57 21.13 5.78 38.00
C HIS A 57 20.75 5.91 39.49
N ARG A 58 21.54 6.70 40.23
CA ARG A 58 21.06 7.52 41.36
C ARG A 58 21.19 9.01 40.98
N GLY A 59 20.06 9.68 40.74
CA GLY A 59 19.95 11.16 40.70
C GLY A 59 19.54 11.77 39.35
N PRO A 60 18.79 12.89 39.32
CA PRO A 60 17.58 12.96 38.48
C PRO A 60 17.67 13.77 37.18
N ALA A 61 16.82 13.29 36.27
CA ALA A 61 16.15 13.87 35.11
C ALA A 61 16.36 15.34 34.74
N GLY A 62 16.62 15.54 33.44
CA GLY A 62 16.03 16.64 32.68
C GLY A 62 16.98 17.31 31.68
N ARG A 63 17.00 16.84 30.42
CA ARG A 63 17.27 17.72 29.26
C ARG A 63 16.72 17.12 27.97
N LYS A 64 15.93 17.94 27.27
CA LYS A 64 15.29 17.69 25.97
C LYS A 64 16.32 17.21 24.93
N ARG A 65 15.94 16.18 24.18
CA ARG A 65 16.74 15.56 23.10
C ARG A 65 16.72 16.47 21.88
N MET A 66 17.85 17.13 21.61
CA MET A 66 18.12 17.78 20.32
C MET A 66 18.26 16.71 19.22
N GLU A 67 17.57 16.92 18.10
CA GLU A 67 17.83 16.24 16.83
C GLU A 67 19.30 16.43 16.45
N ARG A 68 20.01 15.32 16.22
CA ARG A 68 21.41 15.33 15.81
C ARG A 68 21.45 15.48 14.29
N ARG A 69 22.03 16.58 13.81
CA ARG A 69 22.45 16.77 12.42
C ARG A 69 23.44 15.66 12.01
N LEU A 70 23.45 15.31 10.72
CA LEU A 70 24.44 14.41 10.11
C LEU A 70 25.86 14.87 10.50
N PRO A 71 26.75 13.96 10.97
CA PRO A 71 28.14 14.32 11.20
C PRO A 71 28.79 14.61 9.85
N ASP A 72 29.25 15.84 9.66
CA ASP A 72 30.17 16.19 8.58
C ASP A 72 31.50 15.50 8.89
N VAL A 73 31.84 14.45 8.13
CA VAL A 73 33.10 13.74 8.30
C VAL A 73 34.10 14.44 7.39
N GLU A 74 34.91 15.33 7.98
CA GLU A 74 35.97 16.08 7.31
C GLU A 74 36.77 15.18 6.36
N LYS A 75 36.79 15.55 5.07
CA LYS A 75 37.34 14.74 3.98
C LYS A 75 38.86 14.79 3.87
N ASP A 76 39.51 15.76 4.50
CA ASP A 76 40.95 15.99 4.31
C ASP A 76 41.72 15.96 5.64
N ASN A 77 42.68 15.02 5.73
CA ASN A 77 43.70 14.85 6.78
C ASN A 77 43.31 14.10 8.07
N VAL A 78 42.77 12.88 7.94
CA VAL A 78 42.72 11.94 9.07
C VAL A 78 44.02 11.12 9.15
N VAL A 79 44.94 11.54 10.02
CA VAL A 79 46.25 10.90 10.26
C VAL A 79 46.13 9.84 11.37
N GLY A 80 46.68 8.64 11.16
CA GLY A 80 46.82 7.62 12.23
C GLY A 80 45.93 6.36 12.11
N PHE A 81 45.22 6.18 11.00
CA PHE A 81 44.45 4.94 10.73
C PHE A 81 45.07 4.05 9.66
N ASP A 82 46.27 4.36 9.15
CA ASP A 82 46.81 3.75 7.93
C ASP A 82 47.02 2.23 8.05
N GLU A 83 47.53 1.76 9.19
CA GLU A 83 47.70 0.31 9.45
C GLU A 83 46.34 -0.41 9.55
N ALA A 84 45.38 0.16 10.26
CA ALA A 84 44.04 -0.40 10.39
C ALA A 84 43.27 -0.41 9.05
N THR A 85 43.45 0.64 8.23
CA THR A 85 42.89 0.71 6.87
C THR A 85 43.52 -0.36 5.98
N ALA A 86 44.85 -0.51 5.98
CA ALA A 86 45.54 -1.52 5.20
C ALA A 86 45.11 -2.95 5.58
N MET A 87 44.97 -3.23 6.88
CA MET A 87 44.48 -4.52 7.38
C MET A 87 43.05 -4.82 6.90
N LEU A 88 42.14 -3.83 6.95
CA LEU A 88 40.76 -4.01 6.49
C LEU A 88 40.69 -4.22 4.98
N ILE A 89 41.50 -3.52 4.19
CA ILE A 89 41.57 -3.68 2.73
C ILE A 89 42.12 -5.05 2.34
N ASP A 90 43.22 -5.50 2.98
CA ASP A 90 43.77 -6.85 2.76
C ASP A 90 42.72 -7.92 3.07
N GLN A 91 41.96 -7.74 4.15
CA GLN A 91 40.88 -8.66 4.50
C GLN A 91 39.72 -8.66 3.49
N LEU A 92 39.32 -7.48 2.99
CA LEU A 92 38.25 -7.32 2.00
C LEU A 92 38.65 -7.88 0.62
N THR A 93 39.89 -7.66 0.20
CA THR A 93 40.45 -8.11 -1.09
C THR A 93 41.01 -9.52 -1.05
N GLY A 94 41.13 -10.10 0.14
CA GLY A 94 41.53 -11.48 0.34
C GLY A 94 40.61 -12.42 -0.45
N LYS A 95 41.20 -13.27 -1.30
CA LYS A 95 40.47 -14.23 -2.14
C LYS A 95 39.73 -15.25 -1.29
N THR A 96 38.47 -14.96 -0.99
CA THR A 96 37.55 -15.87 -0.32
C THR A 96 36.27 -15.97 -1.13
N GLU A 97 35.72 -17.19 -1.25
CA GLU A 97 34.47 -17.43 -1.99
C GLU A 97 33.20 -17.21 -1.13
N ASP A 98 33.37 -16.88 0.15
CA ASP A 98 32.30 -16.77 1.13
C ASP A 98 32.00 -15.31 1.50
N LEU A 99 30.76 -15.03 1.94
CA LEU A 99 30.45 -13.68 2.43
C LEU A 99 31.26 -13.43 3.71
N GLN A 100 31.96 -12.30 3.73
CA GLN A 100 32.62 -11.79 4.92
C GLN A 100 31.86 -10.64 5.55
N VAL A 101 31.70 -10.67 6.87
CA VAL A 101 31.18 -9.53 7.65
C VAL A 101 32.29 -9.05 8.56
N ILE A 102 32.74 -7.82 8.34
CA ILE A 102 33.79 -7.19 9.14
C ILE A 102 33.16 -6.17 10.08
N SER A 103 33.36 -6.35 11.38
CA SER A 103 32.82 -5.47 12.41
C SER A 103 33.90 -4.53 12.96
N ILE A 104 33.65 -3.22 12.89
CA ILE A 104 34.51 -2.20 13.50
C ILE A 104 33.86 -1.80 14.83
N ILE A 105 34.49 -2.20 15.94
CA ILE A 105 33.94 -1.99 17.29
C ILE A 105 34.85 -1.07 18.12
N GLY A 106 34.27 -0.40 19.11
CA GLY A 106 34.99 0.53 19.98
C GLY A 106 34.10 1.59 20.60
N MET A 107 34.59 2.26 21.65
CA MET A 107 33.87 3.33 22.35
C MET A 107 33.47 4.50 21.42
N GLY A 108 32.44 5.25 21.80
CA GLY A 108 32.00 6.45 21.07
C GLY A 108 33.14 7.47 20.93
N GLY A 109 33.19 8.20 19.80
CA GLY A 109 34.20 9.23 19.56
C GLY A 109 35.55 8.75 19.01
N LEU A 110 35.79 7.43 18.89
CA LEU A 110 37.06 6.89 18.39
C LEU A 110 37.23 6.89 16.86
N GLY A 111 36.37 7.56 16.10
CA GLY A 111 36.51 7.63 14.63
C GLY A 111 36.15 6.35 13.85
N LYS A 112 35.31 5.45 14.40
CA LYS A 112 34.92 4.20 13.70
C LYS A 112 34.29 4.43 12.33
N THR A 113 33.34 5.36 12.25
CA THR A 113 32.69 5.75 10.99
C THR A 113 33.72 6.37 10.05
N THR A 114 34.69 7.12 10.58
CA THR A 114 35.81 7.70 9.82
C THR A 114 36.71 6.61 9.24
N LEU A 115 37.06 5.57 10.00
CA LEU A 115 37.84 4.42 9.53
C LEU A 115 37.09 3.66 8.42
N ALA A 116 35.81 3.35 8.64
CA ALA A 116 34.97 2.70 7.62
C ALA A 116 34.88 3.56 6.34
N ASN A 117 34.74 4.88 6.48
CA ASN A 117 34.66 5.81 5.35
C ASN A 117 35.99 5.86 4.57
N LYS A 118 37.14 5.79 5.27
CA LYS A 118 38.46 5.73 4.63
C LYS A 118 38.64 4.46 3.80
N VAL A 119 38.19 3.31 4.32
CA VAL A 119 38.21 2.02 3.58
C VAL A 119 37.24 2.06 2.39
N TYR A 120 36.03 2.59 2.58
CA TYR A 120 35.00 2.65 1.53
C TYR A 120 35.44 3.47 0.30
N ASN A 121 36.16 4.58 0.52
CA ASN A 121 36.66 5.44 -0.55
C ASN A 121 38.07 5.08 -1.01
N ASP A 122 38.64 3.95 -0.57
CA ASP A 122 39.97 3.54 -0.98
C ASP A 122 39.98 3.10 -2.47
N PRO A 123 40.96 3.56 -3.28
CA PRO A 123 41.04 3.19 -4.68
C PRO A 123 41.04 1.67 -4.93
N ILE A 124 41.72 0.89 -4.08
CA ILE A 124 41.81 -0.56 -4.23
C ILE A 124 40.41 -1.19 -4.08
N VAL A 125 39.65 -0.74 -3.09
CA VAL A 125 38.27 -1.19 -2.86
C VAL A 125 37.37 -0.81 -4.04
N SER A 126 37.50 0.41 -4.56
CA SER A 126 36.74 0.86 -5.73
C SER A 126 37.06 0.08 -7.02
N HIS A 127 38.28 -0.44 -7.16
CA HIS A 127 38.70 -1.25 -8.30
C HIS A 127 38.27 -2.72 -8.20
N GLU A 128 38.28 -3.31 -7.00
CA GLU A 128 37.94 -4.72 -6.79
C GLU A 128 36.42 -4.96 -6.76
N PHE A 129 35.65 -4.01 -6.21
CA PHE A 129 34.21 -4.15 -6.06
C PHE A 129 33.45 -3.31 -7.08
N SER A 130 32.78 -3.98 -8.03
CA SER A 130 31.93 -3.32 -9.03
C SER A 130 30.67 -2.68 -8.45
N THR A 131 30.35 -2.93 -7.18
CA THR A 131 29.20 -2.35 -6.49
C THR A 131 29.55 -2.08 -5.04
N LEU A 132 29.41 -0.82 -4.64
CA LEU A 132 29.67 -0.34 -3.29
C LEU A 132 28.45 0.46 -2.82
N ALA A 133 28.00 0.20 -1.60
CA ALA A 133 26.86 0.89 -1.00
C ALA A 133 27.17 1.27 0.44
N TRP A 134 26.93 2.53 0.79
CA TRP A 134 27.05 3.04 2.15
C TRP A 134 25.66 3.26 2.75
N ILE A 135 25.30 2.48 3.79
CA ILE A 135 23.94 2.48 4.35
C ILE A 135 23.95 2.92 5.81
N TYR A 136 23.19 3.97 6.12
CA TYR A 136 22.96 4.39 7.49
C TYR A 136 21.75 3.66 8.09
N VAL A 137 21.93 3.05 9.27
CA VAL A 137 20.85 2.39 10.01
C VAL A 137 20.56 3.18 11.28
N SER A 138 19.36 3.78 11.35
CA SER A 138 18.94 4.51 12.54
C SER A 138 18.54 3.56 13.68
N SER A 139 18.56 4.04 14.92
CA SER A 139 18.09 3.28 16.09
C SER A 139 16.60 2.90 16.02
N THR A 140 15.83 3.62 15.21
CA THR A 140 14.40 3.41 14.97
C THR A 140 14.19 3.32 13.47
N TYR A 141 14.43 2.14 12.89
CA TYR A 141 14.35 1.93 11.45
C TYR A 141 13.11 1.12 11.06
N SER A 142 12.63 1.35 9.84
CA SER A 142 11.65 0.48 9.17
C SER A 142 12.39 -0.49 8.25
N LYS A 143 11.97 -1.75 8.21
CA LYS A 143 12.56 -2.76 7.32
C LYS A 143 12.43 -2.36 5.85
N ASP A 144 11.28 -1.81 5.46
CA ASP A 144 11.01 -1.42 4.08
C ASP A 144 11.89 -0.25 3.66
N LYS A 145 12.04 0.75 4.54
CA LYS A 145 12.92 1.90 4.31
C LYS A 145 14.39 1.48 4.25
N LEU A 146 14.83 0.59 5.14
CA LEU A 146 16.19 0.07 5.12
C LEU A 146 16.47 -0.75 3.85
N PHE A 147 15.53 -1.59 3.44
CA PHE A 147 15.64 -2.37 2.20
C PHE A 147 15.70 -1.45 0.97
N LEU A 148 14.87 -0.42 0.92
CA LEU A 148 14.93 0.63 -0.10
C LEU A 148 16.28 1.33 -0.13
N SER A 149 16.83 1.72 1.02
CA SER A 149 18.16 2.34 1.09
C SER A 149 19.24 1.40 0.55
N ILE A 150 19.21 0.12 0.91
CA ILE A 150 20.15 -0.89 0.40
C ILE A 150 20.02 -1.00 -1.13
N LEU A 151 18.79 -1.16 -1.64
CA LEU A 151 18.57 -1.25 -3.07
C LEU A 151 19.07 -0.02 -3.81
N LYS A 152 18.69 1.19 -3.35
CA LYS A 152 19.14 2.45 -3.96
C LYS A 152 20.67 2.53 -3.99
N GLY A 153 21.34 2.20 -2.89
CA GLY A 153 22.80 2.20 -2.80
C GLY A 153 23.47 1.18 -3.73
N VAL A 154 22.80 0.07 -4.05
CA VAL A 154 23.34 -0.99 -4.93
C VAL A 154 22.97 -0.77 -6.40
N THR A 155 21.87 -0.07 -6.70
CA THR A 155 21.37 0.16 -8.07
C THR A 155 21.76 1.50 -8.69
N GLN A 156 22.07 2.52 -7.89
CA GLN A 156 22.54 3.80 -8.41
C GLN A 156 23.98 3.63 -8.91
N VAL A 157 24.15 3.70 -10.23
CA VAL A 157 25.47 3.75 -10.89
C VAL A 157 26.29 4.87 -10.24
N THR A 158 27.50 4.53 -9.83
CA THR A 158 28.54 5.43 -9.31
C THR A 158 28.51 6.80 -9.97
N GLY A 159 27.95 7.79 -9.27
CA GLY A 159 27.92 9.19 -9.68
C GLY A 159 27.60 10.05 -8.45
N ASP A 160 28.63 10.72 -7.93
CA ASP A 160 28.65 11.70 -6.83
C ASP A 160 27.39 11.83 -5.95
N MET A 161 27.40 11.17 -4.79
CA MET A 161 26.47 11.40 -3.68
C MET A 161 26.80 12.69 -2.90
N SER A 162 27.16 13.79 -3.55
CA SER A 162 27.45 15.05 -2.87
C SER A 162 26.25 16.00 -2.76
N ASN A 163 25.10 15.70 -3.37
CA ASN A 163 23.95 16.63 -3.39
C ASN A 163 22.59 15.91 -3.22
N MET A 164 22.37 15.19 -2.11
CA MET A 164 21.00 14.84 -1.72
C MET A 164 20.79 15.19 -0.25
N GLY A 165 20.12 16.32 -0.01
CA GLY A 165 19.56 16.63 1.30
C GLY A 165 18.44 15.64 1.64
N GLU A 166 18.23 15.42 2.94
CA GLU A 166 17.20 14.51 3.47
C GLU A 166 15.78 14.82 2.96
N ASP A 167 15.54 16.02 2.42
CA ASP A 167 14.24 16.48 1.93
C ASP A 167 13.83 15.90 0.55
N GLU A 168 14.77 15.34 -0.25
CA GLU A 168 14.43 14.69 -1.54
C GLU A 168 14.30 13.15 -1.44
N LEU A 169 14.72 12.54 -0.33
CA LEU A 169 14.57 11.09 -0.09
C LEU A 169 13.17 10.69 0.41
N ALA A 170 12.27 11.67 0.59
CA ALA A 170 10.94 11.47 1.14
C ALA A 170 9.85 11.20 0.09
N GLU A 171 10.12 11.28 -1.22
CA GLU A 171 9.07 11.16 -2.25
C GLU A 171 9.12 9.90 -3.13
N GLU A 172 10.26 9.20 -3.23
CA GLU A 172 10.33 7.95 -4.01
C GLU A 172 10.19 6.71 -3.12
N ASP A 173 8.94 6.31 -2.91
CA ASP A 173 8.51 5.07 -2.25
C ASP A 173 8.72 3.81 -3.12
N GLN A 174 9.32 3.92 -4.31
CA GLN A 174 9.58 2.80 -5.22
C GLN A 174 11.00 2.81 -5.78
N VAL A 175 11.53 1.62 -6.06
CA VAL A 175 12.81 1.45 -6.76
C VAL A 175 12.58 0.72 -8.06
N ASN A 176 13.03 1.29 -9.18
CA ASN A 176 12.96 0.64 -10.48
C ASN A 176 14.13 -0.34 -10.64
N LEU A 177 13.84 -1.62 -10.82
CA LEU A 177 14.87 -2.62 -11.12
C LEU A 177 15.32 -2.47 -12.59
N PRO A 178 16.62 -2.52 -12.90
CA PRO A 178 17.06 -2.59 -14.29
C PRO A 178 16.50 -3.85 -14.98
N THR A 179 16.19 -3.74 -16.27
CA THR A 179 15.51 -4.81 -17.04
C THR A 179 16.24 -6.16 -17.00
N ALA A 180 17.57 -6.14 -16.94
CA ALA A 180 18.39 -7.34 -16.82
C ALA A 180 18.10 -8.14 -15.54
N HIS A 181 17.59 -7.49 -14.49
CA HIS A 181 17.40 -8.11 -13.18
C HIS A 181 15.99 -8.67 -12.92
N VAL A 182 15.06 -8.48 -13.85
CA VAL A 182 13.65 -8.88 -13.67
C VAL A 182 13.49 -10.40 -13.51
N GLY A 183 14.31 -11.19 -14.21
CA GLY A 183 14.22 -12.66 -14.23
C GLY A 183 14.91 -13.38 -13.06
N TYR A 184 15.89 -12.75 -12.37
CA TYR A 184 16.71 -13.47 -11.39
C TYR A 184 15.91 -14.09 -10.25
N ILE A 185 14.91 -13.39 -9.72
CA ILE A 185 14.13 -13.92 -8.60
C ILE A 185 13.28 -15.11 -9.06
N PRO A 186 12.47 -15.00 -10.14
CA PRO A 186 11.79 -16.18 -10.67
C PRO A 186 12.71 -17.35 -11.01
N ASP A 187 13.89 -17.09 -11.57
CA ASP A 187 14.80 -18.14 -12.03
C ASP A 187 15.44 -18.93 -10.88
N GLU A 188 15.80 -18.26 -9.79
CA GLU A 188 16.47 -18.87 -8.63
C GLU A 188 15.50 -19.57 -7.68
N PHE A 189 14.25 -19.09 -7.55
CA PHE A 189 13.31 -19.55 -6.53
C PHE A 189 12.15 -20.40 -7.10
N LYS A 190 12.47 -21.52 -7.75
CA LYS A 190 11.49 -22.39 -8.43
C LYS A 190 10.35 -22.96 -7.55
N LEU A 191 10.56 -23.05 -6.24
CA LEU A 191 9.55 -23.55 -5.27
C LEU A 191 8.80 -22.42 -4.56
N LEU A 192 8.90 -21.18 -5.05
CA LEU A 192 8.30 -20.03 -4.41
C LEU A 192 6.77 -20.13 -4.37
N ARG A 193 6.20 -19.82 -3.20
CA ARG A 193 4.76 -19.80 -2.95
C ARG A 193 4.19 -18.39 -2.78
N VAL A 194 5.04 -17.44 -2.39
CA VAL A 194 4.68 -16.05 -2.12
C VAL A 194 5.71 -15.17 -2.80
N TYR A 195 5.27 -14.39 -3.79
CA TYR A 195 6.08 -13.41 -4.50
C TYR A 195 5.53 -12.02 -4.19
N HIS A 196 6.07 -11.37 -3.16
CA HIS A 196 5.69 -10.00 -2.77
C HIS A 196 6.94 -9.12 -2.86
N ILE A 197 6.95 -8.22 -3.85
CA ILE A 197 8.15 -7.47 -4.23
C ILE A 197 8.01 -5.95 -4.10
N GLN A 198 6.83 -5.46 -3.72
CA GLN A 198 6.67 -4.05 -3.36
C GLN A 198 7.65 -3.71 -2.21
N PRO A 199 8.37 -2.58 -2.27
CA PRO A 199 8.17 -1.40 -3.13
C PRO A 199 8.85 -1.40 -4.52
N ILE A 200 9.42 -2.51 -4.98
CA ILE A 200 10.12 -2.53 -6.26
C ILE A 200 9.13 -2.47 -7.44
N SER A 201 9.45 -1.63 -8.42
CA SER A 201 8.73 -1.50 -9.69
C SER A 201 9.54 -2.12 -10.82
N PHE A 202 8.90 -2.98 -11.62
CA PHE A 202 9.53 -3.59 -12.79
C PHE A 202 9.33 -2.74 -14.05
N PRO A 203 10.35 -2.58 -14.91
CA PRO A 203 10.24 -1.81 -16.17
C PRO A 203 9.41 -2.54 -17.24
N ARG A 204 9.11 -3.82 -17.03
CA ARG A 204 8.21 -4.64 -17.84
C ARG A 204 7.50 -5.66 -16.99
N PHE A 205 6.52 -6.35 -17.56
CA PHE A 205 5.95 -7.54 -16.94
C PHE A 205 7.03 -8.63 -16.70
N PRO A 206 7.13 -9.22 -15.50
CA PRO A 206 8.11 -10.27 -15.19
C PRO A 206 7.63 -11.64 -15.71
N SER A 207 7.70 -11.88 -17.03
CA SER A 207 7.18 -13.11 -17.67
C SER A 207 7.73 -14.41 -17.08
N GLU A 208 8.92 -14.38 -16.49
CA GLU A 208 9.56 -15.51 -15.82
C GLU A 208 8.73 -16.04 -14.64
N ILE A 209 7.88 -15.20 -14.02
CA ILE A 209 6.97 -15.59 -12.94
C ILE A 209 5.99 -16.69 -13.35
N GLU A 210 5.68 -16.80 -14.64
CA GLU A 210 4.74 -17.77 -15.21
C GLU A 210 5.21 -19.22 -15.03
N GLN A 211 6.52 -19.43 -14.78
CA GLN A 211 7.12 -20.74 -14.56
C GLN A 211 6.96 -21.24 -13.11
N LEU A 212 6.61 -20.36 -12.18
CA LEU A 212 6.53 -20.64 -10.75
C LEU A 212 5.16 -21.21 -10.34
N VAL A 213 4.86 -22.43 -10.79
CA VAL A 213 3.55 -23.09 -10.62
C VAL A 213 3.11 -23.36 -9.16
N HIS A 214 4.03 -23.20 -8.19
CA HIS A 214 3.74 -23.31 -6.76
C HIS A 214 3.22 -22.01 -6.13
N LEU A 215 3.20 -20.90 -6.87
CA LEU A 215 2.73 -19.62 -6.38
C LEU A 215 1.28 -19.69 -5.90
N THR A 216 1.06 -19.12 -4.72
CA THR A 216 -0.24 -18.97 -4.07
C THR A 216 -0.58 -17.50 -3.84
N TYR A 217 0.42 -16.62 -3.77
CA TYR A 217 0.27 -15.19 -3.59
C TYR A 217 1.30 -14.46 -4.45
N VAL A 218 0.84 -13.50 -5.25
CA VAL A 218 1.68 -12.66 -6.11
C VAL A 218 1.26 -11.21 -5.90
N ALA A 219 2.22 -10.34 -5.60
CA ALA A 219 2.04 -8.91 -5.47
C ALA A 219 3.29 -8.17 -6.00
N PHE A 220 3.11 -7.41 -7.06
CA PHE A 220 4.18 -6.67 -7.72
C PHE A 220 3.66 -5.39 -8.36
N SER A 221 4.59 -4.47 -8.60
CA SER A 221 4.35 -3.20 -9.29
C SER A 221 5.25 -3.12 -10.53
N GLY A 222 4.81 -2.43 -11.58
CA GLY A 222 5.66 -2.24 -12.77
C GLY A 222 4.98 -1.50 -13.93
N ASP A 223 5.71 -1.27 -15.01
CA ASP A 223 5.19 -0.70 -16.25
C ASP A 223 4.76 -1.81 -17.23
N PHE A 224 3.47 -2.14 -17.24
CA PHE A 224 2.89 -3.13 -18.13
C PHE A 224 1.43 -2.83 -18.42
N LYS A 225 1.02 -3.08 -19.66
CA LYS A 225 -0.36 -2.85 -20.12
C LYS A 225 -1.22 -4.10 -20.08
N THR A 226 -0.62 -5.26 -19.84
CA THR A 226 -1.30 -6.55 -20.01
C THR A 226 -0.81 -7.55 -18.97
N ILE A 227 -1.74 -8.34 -18.44
CA ILE A 227 -1.43 -9.61 -17.77
C ILE A 227 -1.49 -10.71 -18.84
N PRO A 228 -0.35 -11.33 -19.23
CA PRO A 228 -0.29 -12.26 -20.36
C PRO A 228 -1.13 -13.53 -20.17
N ALA A 229 -1.48 -14.18 -21.27
CA ALA A 229 -2.26 -15.44 -21.26
C ALA A 229 -1.57 -16.56 -20.48
N ALA A 230 -0.23 -16.60 -20.47
CA ALA A 230 0.55 -17.62 -19.76
C ALA A 230 0.43 -17.54 -18.23
N MET A 231 -0.05 -16.42 -17.67
CA MET A 231 -0.39 -16.33 -16.24
C MET A 231 -1.49 -17.31 -15.81
N SER A 232 -2.29 -17.81 -16.75
CA SER A 232 -3.28 -18.87 -16.51
C SER A 232 -2.64 -20.18 -16.02
N ASN A 233 -1.34 -20.37 -16.24
CA ASN A 233 -0.60 -21.57 -15.80
C ASN A 233 -0.39 -21.61 -14.28
N LEU A 234 -0.58 -20.49 -13.57
CA LEU A 234 -0.44 -20.41 -12.12
C LEU A 234 -1.70 -20.93 -11.39
N TRP A 235 -2.05 -22.20 -11.63
CA TRP A 235 -3.28 -22.84 -11.13
C TRP A 235 -3.39 -22.90 -9.59
N ASN A 236 -2.28 -22.74 -8.87
CA ASN A 236 -2.27 -22.67 -7.40
C ASN A 236 -2.53 -21.27 -6.84
N LEU A 237 -2.56 -20.25 -7.70
CA LEU A 237 -2.60 -18.87 -7.28
C LEU A 237 -3.94 -18.55 -6.61
N GLN A 238 -3.89 -17.96 -5.42
CA GLN A 238 -5.05 -17.55 -4.64
C GLN A 238 -5.23 -16.04 -4.65
N THR A 239 -4.14 -15.28 -4.79
CA THR A 239 -4.17 -13.82 -4.79
C THR A 239 -3.19 -13.28 -5.82
N LEU A 240 -3.67 -12.41 -6.69
CA LEU A 240 -2.89 -11.64 -7.64
C LEU A 240 -3.12 -10.15 -7.39
N ILE A 241 -2.07 -9.43 -7.01
CA ILE A 241 -2.03 -7.98 -6.92
C ILE A 241 -1.05 -7.49 -7.98
N ALA A 242 -1.57 -6.82 -9.00
CA ALA A 242 -0.78 -6.29 -10.10
C ALA A 242 -1.00 -4.78 -10.17
N GLU A 243 0.02 -4.03 -9.74
CA GLU A 243 0.00 -2.58 -9.81
C GLU A 243 0.79 -2.10 -11.03
N THR A 244 0.24 -1.12 -11.74
CA THR A 244 0.95 -0.53 -12.87
C THR A 244 0.83 0.98 -12.97
N SER A 245 1.82 1.57 -13.65
CA SER A 245 1.80 2.94 -14.13
C SER A 245 0.89 3.14 -15.34
N SER A 246 0.60 2.09 -16.12
CA SER A 246 -0.32 2.13 -17.27
C SER A 246 -1.71 2.66 -16.87
N ARG A 247 -2.44 3.26 -17.82
CA ARG A 247 -3.78 3.81 -17.56
C ARG A 247 -4.83 2.72 -17.38
N THR A 248 -4.67 1.62 -18.10
CA THR A 248 -5.55 0.44 -18.04
C THR A 248 -4.69 -0.83 -18.12
N ILE A 249 -5.28 -1.94 -17.72
CA ILE A 249 -4.65 -3.27 -17.77
C ILE A 249 -5.56 -4.20 -18.55
N ASP A 250 -5.04 -4.80 -19.61
CA ASP A 250 -5.73 -5.86 -20.35
C ASP A 250 -5.45 -7.22 -19.69
N ILE A 251 -6.47 -7.94 -19.26
CA ILE A 251 -6.31 -9.26 -18.63
C ILE A 251 -6.49 -10.33 -19.72
N LYS A 252 -5.37 -10.74 -20.35
CA LYS A 252 -5.36 -11.84 -21.33
C LYS A 252 -5.30 -13.22 -20.67
N ALA A 253 -4.94 -13.28 -19.39
CA ALA A 253 -5.00 -14.49 -18.60
C ALA A 253 -6.43 -15.02 -18.51
N ASP A 254 -6.59 -16.31 -18.75
CA ASP A 254 -7.81 -17.04 -18.48
C ASP A 254 -7.89 -17.33 -16.98
N ILE A 255 -8.24 -16.29 -16.21
CA ILE A 255 -8.39 -16.37 -14.76
C ILE A 255 -9.46 -17.39 -14.35
N TRP A 256 -10.34 -17.78 -15.27
CA TRP A 256 -11.39 -18.76 -15.05
C TRP A 256 -10.85 -20.18 -14.92
N LYS A 257 -9.67 -20.47 -15.48
CA LYS A 257 -8.94 -21.74 -15.27
C LYS A 257 -8.22 -21.80 -13.93
N MET A 258 -8.04 -20.65 -13.26
CA MET A 258 -7.29 -20.54 -12.02
C MET A 258 -8.18 -20.82 -10.82
N LEU A 259 -8.72 -22.05 -10.69
CA LEU A 259 -9.79 -22.44 -9.75
C LEU A 259 -9.52 -22.21 -8.25
N LYS A 260 -8.30 -21.82 -7.86
CA LYS A 260 -7.97 -21.43 -6.48
C LYS A 260 -7.94 -19.92 -6.28
N LEU A 261 -8.07 -19.13 -7.34
CA LEU A 261 -7.99 -17.68 -7.31
C LEU A 261 -9.16 -17.11 -6.53
N ARG A 262 -8.85 -16.31 -5.50
CA ARG A 262 -9.86 -15.68 -4.65
C ARG A 262 -9.88 -14.18 -4.86
N HIS A 263 -8.72 -13.60 -5.16
CA HIS A 263 -8.53 -12.17 -5.14
C HIS A 263 -7.71 -11.72 -6.34
N LEU A 264 -8.34 -10.94 -7.22
CA LEU A 264 -7.67 -10.18 -8.28
C LEU A 264 -7.74 -8.71 -7.93
N HIS A 265 -6.57 -8.11 -7.78
CA HIS A 265 -6.40 -6.72 -7.41
C HIS A 265 -5.53 -5.99 -8.43
N THR A 266 -6.08 -4.93 -9.00
CA THR A 266 -5.33 -3.96 -9.79
C THR A 266 -5.50 -2.57 -9.17
N ASN A 267 -4.56 -1.67 -9.42
CA ASN A 267 -4.68 -0.24 -9.07
C ASN A 267 -5.34 0.57 -10.20
N LYS A 268 -5.38 0.02 -11.42
CA LYS A 268 -5.88 0.63 -12.64
C LYS A 268 -7.05 -0.20 -13.22
N PRO A 269 -7.96 0.42 -14.00
CA PRO A 269 -9.05 -0.29 -14.67
C PRO A 269 -8.54 -1.52 -15.44
N SER A 270 -9.08 -2.69 -15.10
CA SER A 270 -8.74 -3.96 -15.74
C SER A 270 -9.84 -4.41 -16.69
N GLN A 271 -9.49 -4.66 -17.94
CA GLN A 271 -10.40 -5.20 -18.94
C GLN A 271 -10.37 -6.72 -18.86
N LEU A 272 -11.51 -7.30 -18.50
CA LEU A 272 -11.80 -8.73 -18.61
C LEU A 272 -12.54 -8.99 -19.92
N HIS A 273 -12.36 -10.18 -20.47
CA HIS A 273 -12.99 -10.59 -21.72
C HIS A 273 -13.93 -11.77 -21.47
N ASP A 274 -15.03 -11.79 -22.23
CA ASP A 274 -15.90 -12.95 -22.29
C ASP A 274 -15.15 -14.13 -22.94
N LEU A 275 -15.34 -15.32 -22.38
CA LEU A 275 -14.89 -16.55 -23.03
C LEU A 275 -15.91 -16.97 -24.09
N VAL A 276 -15.43 -17.24 -25.31
CA VAL A 276 -16.23 -17.72 -26.44
C VAL A 276 -16.87 -19.10 -26.18
N ALA A 277 -16.42 -19.84 -25.16
CA ALA A 277 -16.89 -21.21 -24.89
C ALA A 277 -18.10 -21.27 -23.94
N LYS A 278 -19.24 -21.75 -24.48
CA LYS A 278 -20.42 -22.17 -23.72
C LYS A 278 -20.06 -23.39 -22.85
N LYS A 279 -20.25 -23.27 -21.53
CA LYS A 279 -20.00 -24.29 -20.49
C LYS A 279 -18.53 -24.52 -20.14
N THR A 280 -18.02 -23.67 -19.25
CA THR A 280 -16.94 -24.03 -18.32
C THR A 280 -17.49 -23.82 -16.92
N ASN A 281 -17.03 -24.62 -15.95
CA ASN A 281 -17.54 -24.59 -14.57
C ASN A 281 -17.49 -23.18 -13.98
N ASP A 282 -18.48 -22.84 -13.16
CA ASP A 282 -18.53 -21.58 -12.42
C ASP A 282 -17.25 -21.40 -11.58
N HIS A 283 -16.77 -20.17 -11.46
CA HIS A 283 -15.56 -19.89 -10.70
C HIS A 283 -15.87 -19.76 -9.21
N ASP A 284 -16.07 -20.91 -8.57
CA ASP A 284 -16.61 -21.01 -7.21
C ASP A 284 -15.74 -20.35 -6.12
N SER A 285 -14.46 -20.07 -6.40
CA SER A 285 -13.56 -19.50 -5.40
C SER A 285 -13.36 -17.98 -5.48
N LEU A 286 -13.79 -17.30 -6.55
CA LEU A 286 -13.43 -15.89 -6.73
C LEU A 286 -14.30 -15.01 -5.84
N GLN A 287 -13.67 -14.27 -4.94
CA GLN A 287 -14.36 -13.46 -3.91
C GLN A 287 -14.15 -11.96 -4.12
N THR A 288 -13.08 -11.56 -4.80
CA THR A 288 -12.73 -10.17 -4.98
C THR A 288 -12.22 -9.88 -6.39
N LEU A 289 -12.87 -8.91 -7.04
CA LEU A 289 -12.41 -8.23 -8.24
C LEU A 289 -12.35 -6.74 -7.93
N THR A 290 -11.17 -6.11 -7.99
CA THR A 290 -11.08 -4.65 -7.83
C THR A 290 -10.70 -3.96 -9.11
N THR A 291 -11.36 -2.83 -9.37
CA THR A 291 -11.11 -1.90 -10.48
C THR A 291 -11.20 -2.56 -11.85
N VAL A 292 -12.28 -3.27 -12.15
CA VAL A 292 -12.60 -3.71 -13.52
C VAL A 292 -13.19 -2.56 -14.33
N THR A 293 -13.07 -2.60 -15.66
CA THR A 293 -13.72 -1.62 -16.53
C THR A 293 -15.24 -1.82 -16.55
N PRO A 294 -16.04 -0.77 -16.81
CA PRO A 294 -17.48 -0.90 -17.05
C PRO A 294 -17.83 -1.97 -18.08
N GLN A 295 -17.06 -2.04 -19.18
CA GLN A 295 -17.25 -2.99 -20.28
C GLN A 295 -17.01 -4.45 -19.87
N SER A 296 -16.31 -4.68 -18.75
CA SER A 296 -16.11 -6.02 -18.20
C SER A 296 -17.30 -6.54 -17.42
N CYS A 297 -18.34 -5.73 -17.19
CA CYS A 297 -19.53 -6.12 -16.41
C CYS A 297 -20.57 -6.85 -17.28
N THR A 298 -20.11 -7.75 -18.15
CA THR A 298 -20.97 -8.59 -19.00
C THR A 298 -21.57 -9.74 -18.19
N GLU A 299 -22.63 -10.36 -18.72
CA GLU A 299 -23.19 -11.60 -18.17
C GLU A 299 -22.14 -12.73 -18.16
N GLY A 300 -21.31 -12.81 -19.20
CA GLY A 300 -20.26 -13.83 -19.34
C GLY A 300 -19.16 -13.74 -18.28
N VAL A 301 -18.84 -12.53 -17.79
CA VAL A 301 -17.87 -12.31 -16.72
C VAL A 301 -18.52 -12.42 -15.34
N LEU A 302 -19.59 -11.67 -15.08
CA LEU A 302 -20.19 -11.57 -13.75
C LEU A 302 -20.98 -12.83 -13.37
N GLY A 303 -21.66 -13.46 -14.35
CA GLY A 303 -22.40 -14.71 -14.14
C GLY A 303 -21.52 -15.87 -13.68
N ARG A 304 -20.22 -15.82 -13.92
CA ARG A 304 -19.24 -16.83 -13.47
C ARG A 304 -18.68 -16.57 -12.08
N THR A 305 -19.14 -15.53 -11.40
CA THR A 305 -18.63 -15.13 -10.08
C THR A 305 -19.74 -15.13 -9.01
N PRO A 306 -20.47 -16.25 -8.81
CA PRO A 306 -21.63 -16.27 -7.91
C PRO A 306 -21.27 -15.98 -6.44
N TYR A 307 -20.03 -16.24 -6.02
CA TYR A 307 -19.54 -16.01 -4.66
C TYR A 307 -18.76 -14.70 -4.49
N LEU A 308 -18.85 -13.78 -5.46
CA LEU A 308 -18.15 -12.50 -5.40
C LEU A 308 -18.67 -11.65 -4.24
N LYS A 309 -17.77 -11.25 -3.33
CA LYS A 309 -18.09 -10.43 -2.15
C LYS A 309 -17.72 -8.96 -2.34
N LYS A 310 -16.74 -8.67 -3.19
CA LYS A 310 -16.24 -7.32 -3.43
C LYS A 310 -15.98 -7.10 -4.91
N LEU A 311 -16.64 -6.07 -5.45
CA LEU A 311 -16.51 -5.60 -6.82
C LEU A 311 -16.14 -4.12 -6.79
N GLY A 312 -15.11 -3.74 -7.54
CA GLY A 312 -14.85 -2.34 -7.85
C GLY A 312 -14.87 -2.15 -9.36
N ILE A 313 -15.63 -1.18 -9.83
CA ILE A 313 -15.71 -0.79 -11.23
C ILE A 313 -15.09 0.60 -11.34
N ARG A 314 -14.16 0.76 -12.28
CA ARG A 314 -13.48 2.03 -12.54
C ARG A 314 -13.38 2.29 -14.04
N GLY A 315 -13.74 3.49 -14.47
CA GLY A 315 -13.72 3.90 -15.87
C GLY A 315 -14.88 4.84 -16.18
N LYS A 316 -15.23 5.00 -17.46
CA LYS A 316 -16.37 5.81 -17.90
C LYS A 316 -17.69 5.15 -17.47
N LEU A 317 -18.20 5.46 -16.28
CA LEU A 317 -19.36 4.78 -15.72
C LEU A 317 -20.65 4.98 -16.53
N ALA A 318 -20.72 6.02 -17.36
CA ALA A 318 -21.85 6.21 -18.27
C ALA A 318 -22.08 4.99 -19.19
N THR A 319 -21.02 4.27 -19.59
CA THR A 319 -21.16 3.06 -20.41
C THR A 319 -21.70 1.86 -19.63
N LEU A 320 -21.58 1.85 -18.29
CA LEU A 320 -22.21 0.85 -17.44
C LEU A 320 -23.74 1.02 -17.40
N LEU A 321 -24.18 2.29 -17.46
CA LEU A 321 -25.57 2.70 -17.32
C LEU A 321 -26.29 2.89 -18.66
N GLU A 322 -25.58 2.70 -19.78
CA GLU A 322 -26.15 2.92 -21.11
C GLU A 322 -27.26 1.91 -21.41
N GLU A 323 -28.45 2.41 -21.75
CA GLU A 323 -29.63 1.57 -22.02
C GLU A 323 -29.68 1.04 -23.46
N LYS A 324 -28.91 1.65 -24.38
CA LYS A 324 -28.85 1.24 -25.79
C LYS A 324 -28.13 -0.11 -25.91
N GLY A 325 -28.91 -1.19 -25.93
CA GLY A 325 -28.39 -2.57 -26.01
C GLY A 325 -28.46 -3.35 -24.68
N GLY A 326 -29.11 -2.79 -23.65
CA GLY A 326 -29.21 -3.37 -22.31
C GLY A 326 -28.13 -2.83 -21.36
N SER A 327 -28.54 -2.41 -20.16
CA SER A 327 -27.61 -1.86 -19.18
C SER A 327 -26.74 -2.97 -18.59
N LEU A 328 -25.42 -2.85 -18.72
CA LEU A 328 -24.46 -3.74 -18.05
C LEU A 328 -24.60 -3.70 -16.52
N PHE A 329 -25.19 -2.62 -15.97
CA PHE A 329 -25.51 -2.52 -14.56
C PHE A 329 -26.48 -3.62 -14.11
N ASP A 330 -27.38 -4.09 -14.97
CA ASP A 330 -28.36 -5.11 -14.64
C ASP A 330 -27.70 -6.44 -14.23
N ASN A 331 -26.53 -6.74 -14.78
CA ASN A 331 -25.77 -7.94 -14.43
C ASN A 331 -25.32 -7.96 -12.96
N LEU A 332 -25.22 -6.79 -12.30
CA LEU A 332 -24.86 -6.72 -10.88
C LEU A 332 -25.97 -7.29 -9.98
N THR A 333 -27.24 -7.29 -10.43
CA THR A 333 -28.36 -7.82 -9.63
C THR A 333 -28.21 -9.31 -9.33
N THR A 334 -27.51 -10.04 -10.19
CA THR A 334 -27.23 -11.48 -10.05
C THR A 334 -26.22 -11.81 -8.95
N LEU A 335 -25.48 -10.81 -8.45
CA LEU A 335 -24.41 -10.99 -7.48
C LEU A 335 -24.96 -11.02 -6.04
N GLU A 336 -25.62 -12.12 -5.68
CA GLU A 336 -26.29 -12.26 -4.37
C GLU A 336 -25.34 -12.16 -3.17
N GLN A 337 -24.09 -12.59 -3.33
CA GLN A 337 -23.08 -12.58 -2.25
C GLN A 337 -22.34 -11.23 -2.15
N LEU A 338 -22.65 -10.26 -3.02
CA LEU A 338 -21.90 -9.01 -3.07
C LEU A 338 -22.18 -8.14 -1.85
N VAL A 339 -21.12 -7.90 -1.07
CA VAL A 339 -21.16 -7.07 0.15
C VAL A 339 -20.60 -5.68 -0.09
N THR A 340 -19.64 -5.53 -1.01
CA THR A 340 -18.94 -4.28 -1.28
C THR A 340 -18.94 -3.96 -2.75
N LEU A 341 -19.46 -2.78 -3.10
CA LEU A 341 -19.43 -2.23 -4.44
C LEU A 341 -18.70 -0.88 -4.41
N LYS A 342 -17.77 -0.69 -5.34
CA LYS A 342 -17.14 0.60 -5.59
C LYS A 342 -17.38 1.01 -7.03
N LEU A 343 -17.88 2.22 -7.25
CA LEU A 343 -18.13 2.81 -8.55
C LEU A 343 -17.27 4.07 -8.63
N LEU A 344 -16.19 4.00 -9.40
CA LEU A 344 -15.20 5.07 -9.52
C LEU A 344 -15.24 5.60 -10.95
N ASN A 345 -15.76 6.80 -11.16
CA ASN A 345 -15.74 7.39 -12.49
C ASN A 345 -14.30 7.80 -12.84
N ASP A 346 -13.82 7.36 -13.98
CA ASP A 346 -12.51 7.71 -14.50
C ASP A 346 -12.63 7.91 -16.00
N VAL A 347 -12.63 9.18 -16.40
CA VAL A 347 -12.81 9.64 -17.77
C VAL A 347 -11.57 10.37 -18.26
N PHE A 348 -10.39 10.07 -17.73
CA PHE A 348 -9.14 10.68 -18.22
C PHE A 348 -8.91 10.36 -19.73
N PRO A 349 -8.40 11.31 -20.54
CA PRO A 349 -7.88 12.64 -20.17
C PRO A 349 -8.94 13.72 -19.98
N GLU A 350 -10.20 13.43 -20.24
CA GLU A 350 -11.26 14.39 -20.08
C GLU A 350 -11.53 14.74 -18.60
N PRO A 351 -11.99 15.97 -18.31
CA PRO A 351 -12.34 16.33 -16.95
C PRO A 351 -13.63 15.60 -16.52
N PRO A 352 -13.65 14.97 -15.32
CA PRO A 352 -14.83 14.28 -14.79
C PRO A 352 -16.12 15.13 -14.78
N SER A 353 -16.00 16.45 -14.64
CA SER A 353 -17.11 17.39 -14.64
C SER A 353 -17.84 17.51 -15.98
N GLU A 354 -17.22 17.13 -17.10
CA GLU A 354 -17.86 17.12 -18.42
C GLU A 354 -18.62 15.82 -18.69
N PHE A 355 -18.27 14.74 -18.00
CA PHE A 355 -18.89 13.42 -18.14
C PHE A 355 -19.62 13.00 -16.86
N LYS A 356 -20.47 13.91 -16.37
CA LYS A 356 -21.32 13.68 -15.20
C LYS A 356 -22.29 12.54 -15.46
N LEU A 357 -22.50 11.70 -14.45
CA LEU A 357 -23.61 10.75 -14.49
C LEU A 357 -24.91 11.50 -14.26
N GLN A 358 -25.88 11.30 -15.15
CA GLN A 358 -27.16 12.00 -15.05
C GLN A 358 -28.09 11.39 -14.00
N ARG A 359 -28.17 10.05 -13.95
CA ARG A 359 -29.12 9.34 -13.08
C ARG A 359 -28.54 8.03 -12.57
N LEU A 360 -28.97 7.64 -11.38
CA LEU A 360 -28.72 6.31 -10.85
C LEU A 360 -29.82 5.33 -11.29
N PRO A 361 -29.47 4.05 -11.51
CA PRO A 361 -30.47 2.98 -11.60
C PRO A 361 -31.33 2.93 -10.34
N PRO A 362 -32.59 2.45 -10.42
CA PRO A 362 -33.44 2.30 -9.25
C PRO A 362 -32.82 1.33 -8.23
N CYS A 363 -33.18 1.49 -6.95
CA CYS A 363 -32.56 0.76 -5.84
C CYS A 363 -32.66 -0.77 -5.96
N ASN A 364 -33.68 -1.30 -6.65
CA ASN A 364 -33.85 -2.72 -6.93
C ASN A 364 -32.85 -3.29 -7.94
N LYS A 365 -32.12 -2.44 -8.67
CA LYS A 365 -31.03 -2.84 -9.57
C LYS A 365 -29.69 -2.99 -8.85
N PHE A 366 -29.60 -2.59 -7.58
CA PHE A 366 -28.41 -2.81 -6.77
C PHE A 366 -28.40 -4.24 -6.19
N PRO A 367 -27.21 -4.81 -5.94
CA PRO A 367 -27.07 -6.12 -5.30
C PRO A 367 -27.79 -6.19 -3.94
N PRO A 368 -28.56 -7.27 -3.66
CA PRO A 368 -29.52 -7.30 -2.55
C PRO A 368 -28.88 -7.37 -1.16
N ASN A 369 -27.61 -7.80 -1.07
CA ASN A 369 -26.86 -7.93 0.18
C ASN A 369 -25.77 -6.87 0.36
N LEU A 370 -25.85 -5.78 -0.41
CA LEU A 370 -24.86 -4.72 -0.40
C LEU A 370 -24.83 -4.01 0.96
N LYS A 371 -23.65 -3.99 1.59
CA LYS A 371 -23.41 -3.34 2.88
C LYS A 371 -22.48 -2.14 2.80
N ARG A 372 -21.59 -2.10 1.80
CA ARG A 372 -20.59 -1.03 1.65
C ARG A 372 -20.62 -0.52 0.22
N LEU A 373 -20.88 0.77 0.07
CA LEU A 373 -20.95 1.43 -1.23
C LEU A 373 -19.97 2.59 -1.27
N THR A 374 -19.20 2.68 -2.35
CA THR A 374 -18.28 3.79 -2.59
C THR A 374 -18.55 4.40 -3.96
N PHE A 375 -18.72 5.70 -4.01
CA PHE A 375 -18.73 6.49 -5.24
C PHE A 375 -17.53 7.43 -5.26
N ALA A 376 -16.97 7.68 -6.45
CA ALA A 376 -15.95 8.70 -6.67
C ALA A 376 -16.11 9.35 -8.05
N ASP A 377 -15.91 10.68 -8.13
CA ASP A 377 -15.86 11.45 -9.39
C ASP A 377 -17.11 11.29 -10.30
N THR A 378 -18.26 10.93 -9.74
CA THR A 378 -19.49 10.71 -10.51
C THR A 378 -20.29 11.97 -10.82
N PHE A 379 -20.12 13.04 -10.03
CA PHE A 379 -20.85 14.32 -10.19
C PHE A 379 -22.37 14.15 -10.24
N LEU A 380 -22.91 13.18 -9.51
CA LEU A 380 -24.36 12.97 -9.39
C LEU A 380 -24.98 14.11 -8.59
N GLU A 381 -26.18 14.53 -8.94
CA GLU A 381 -26.88 15.53 -8.14
C GLU A 381 -27.35 14.91 -6.81
N TRP A 382 -27.31 15.69 -5.71
CA TRP A 382 -27.79 15.23 -4.40
C TRP A 382 -29.24 14.74 -4.39
N GLU A 383 -30.05 15.18 -5.35
CA GLU A 383 -31.42 14.68 -5.56
C GLU A 383 -31.46 13.17 -5.82
N GLN A 384 -30.42 12.58 -6.41
CA GLN A 384 -30.31 11.14 -6.67
C GLN A 384 -30.00 10.32 -5.40
N MET A 385 -29.69 10.97 -4.27
CA MET A 385 -29.25 10.28 -3.05
C MET A 385 -30.34 9.39 -2.43
N HIS A 386 -31.62 9.72 -2.63
CA HIS A 386 -32.75 8.91 -2.12
C HIS A 386 -32.68 7.45 -2.63
N VAL A 387 -32.15 7.23 -3.84
CA VAL A 387 -31.93 5.87 -4.38
C VAL A 387 -31.02 5.05 -3.46
N LEU A 388 -29.96 5.67 -2.95
CA LEU A 388 -29.02 5.02 -2.02
C LEU A 388 -29.60 4.94 -0.61
N GLY A 389 -30.41 5.93 -0.21
CA GLY A 389 -31.13 5.96 1.06
C GLY A 389 -32.06 4.75 1.25
N MET A 390 -32.70 4.30 0.18
CA MET A 390 -33.61 3.14 0.21
C MET A 390 -32.92 1.77 0.31
N LEU A 391 -31.58 1.70 0.29
CA LEU A 391 -30.87 0.42 0.33
C LEU A 391 -30.97 -0.22 1.74
N PRO A 392 -31.66 -1.36 1.89
CA PRO A 392 -32.12 -1.83 3.21
C PRO A 392 -31.01 -2.42 4.09
N LYS A 393 -29.87 -2.76 3.50
CA LYS A 393 -28.73 -3.40 4.18
C LYS A 393 -27.45 -2.55 4.14
N LEU A 394 -27.52 -1.32 3.64
CA LEU A 394 -26.35 -0.46 3.53
C LEU A 394 -25.88 -0.02 4.92
N GLU A 395 -24.65 -0.39 5.28
CA GLU A 395 -24.02 -0.10 6.56
C GLU A 395 -22.93 0.98 6.44
N GLU A 396 -22.29 1.13 5.28
CA GLU A 396 -21.23 2.12 5.05
C GLU A 396 -21.36 2.76 3.67
N LEU A 397 -21.40 4.09 3.64
CA LEU A 397 -21.43 4.90 2.43
C LEU A 397 -20.19 5.80 2.37
N LYS A 398 -19.44 5.71 1.27
CA LYS A 398 -18.28 6.58 1.00
C LYS A 398 -18.50 7.35 -0.28
N LEU A 399 -18.55 8.67 -0.16
CA LEU A 399 -18.64 9.60 -1.26
C LEU A 399 -17.31 10.31 -1.35
N LYS A 400 -16.56 10.08 -2.43
CA LYS A 400 -15.23 10.67 -2.62
C LYS A 400 -15.22 11.62 -3.80
N ASP A 401 -14.37 12.63 -3.75
CA ASP A 401 -13.95 13.43 -4.91
C ASP A 401 -15.13 13.79 -5.83
N ASN A 402 -16.02 14.69 -5.37
CA ASN A 402 -17.21 15.10 -6.11
C ASN A 402 -18.11 13.94 -6.58
N ALA A 403 -18.21 12.85 -5.79
CA ALA A 403 -19.17 11.78 -6.04
C ALA A 403 -20.60 12.32 -6.23
N PHE A 404 -20.99 13.24 -5.35
CA PHE A 404 -22.22 14.00 -5.47
C PHE A 404 -21.93 15.50 -5.43
N THR A 405 -22.71 16.27 -6.20
CA THR A 405 -22.59 17.71 -6.34
C THR A 405 -23.93 18.42 -6.17
N GLY A 406 -23.86 19.69 -5.77
CA GLY A 406 -25.00 20.55 -5.48
C GLY A 406 -24.92 21.10 -4.06
N VAL A 407 -25.51 22.28 -3.87
CA VAL A 407 -25.35 23.03 -2.61
C VAL A 407 -26.16 22.48 -1.45
N ARG A 408 -27.13 21.60 -1.70
CA ARG A 408 -28.08 21.13 -0.69
C ARG A 408 -28.35 19.63 -0.81
N TRP A 409 -28.26 18.93 0.32
CA TRP A 409 -28.71 17.56 0.48
C TRP A 409 -29.80 17.52 1.55
N SER A 410 -31.02 17.17 1.14
CA SER A 410 -32.16 17.00 2.05
C SER A 410 -32.58 15.54 2.07
N LEU A 411 -32.62 14.93 3.25
CA LEU A 411 -33.04 13.53 3.41
C LEU A 411 -34.56 13.40 3.51
N VAL A 412 -35.06 12.24 3.09
CA VAL A 412 -36.47 11.87 3.15
C VAL A 412 -36.68 10.85 4.26
N ASP A 413 -37.86 10.87 4.88
CA ASP A 413 -38.21 9.94 5.95
C ASP A 413 -38.09 8.48 5.47
N GLY A 414 -37.34 7.66 6.23
CA GLY A 414 -37.03 6.28 5.87
C GLY A 414 -35.70 6.05 5.14
N ASP A 415 -34.96 7.11 4.81
CA ASP A 415 -33.61 6.99 4.27
C ASP A 415 -32.64 6.32 5.27
N PHE A 416 -31.69 5.55 4.75
CA PHE A 416 -30.52 4.98 5.45
C PHE A 416 -30.82 4.21 6.76
N PRO A 417 -31.73 3.23 6.76
CA PRO A 417 -32.21 2.56 7.98
C PRO A 417 -31.12 1.80 8.76
N LYS A 418 -30.05 1.35 8.09
CA LYS A 418 -28.95 0.57 8.71
C LYS A 418 -27.58 1.22 8.59
N LEU A 419 -27.50 2.48 8.13
CA LEU A 419 -26.23 3.13 7.88
C LEU A 419 -25.51 3.39 9.21
N LYS A 420 -24.29 2.86 9.34
CA LYS A 420 -23.42 3.01 10.51
C LYS A 420 -22.29 4.00 10.26
N ALA A 421 -21.81 4.10 9.02
CA ALA A 421 -20.69 4.96 8.68
C ALA A 421 -20.96 5.77 7.41
N LEU A 422 -20.85 7.09 7.52
CA LEU A 422 -20.95 8.04 6.42
C LEU A 422 -19.62 8.76 6.26
N GLN A 423 -19.04 8.67 5.06
CA GLN A 423 -17.81 9.38 4.71
C GLN A 423 -18.03 10.23 3.47
N ILE A 424 -17.75 11.54 3.56
CA ILE A 424 -17.88 12.48 2.45
C ILE A 424 -16.56 13.22 2.29
N TRP A 425 -15.94 13.08 1.13
CA TRP A 425 -14.66 13.69 0.82
C TRP A 425 -14.83 14.61 -0.37
N LYS A 426 -14.35 15.84 -0.26
CA LYS A 426 -14.30 16.85 -1.34
C LYS A 426 -15.64 16.99 -2.08
N THR A 427 -16.46 17.94 -1.63
CA THR A 427 -17.78 18.24 -2.22
C THR A 427 -18.07 19.73 -2.15
N ASP A 428 -19.00 20.19 -2.99
CA ASP A 428 -19.55 21.54 -2.97
C ASP A 428 -20.78 21.72 -2.07
N LEU A 429 -21.16 20.67 -1.32
CA LEU A 429 -22.27 20.69 -0.37
C LEU A 429 -22.14 21.81 0.65
N VAL A 430 -23.18 22.64 0.76
CA VAL A 430 -23.28 23.74 1.72
C VAL A 430 -24.26 23.39 2.84
N TYR A 431 -25.44 22.88 2.50
CA TYR A 431 -26.52 22.61 3.45
C TYR A 431 -26.83 21.12 3.49
N LEU A 432 -26.48 20.47 4.60
CA LEU A 432 -26.98 19.14 4.94
C LEU A 432 -28.25 19.31 5.79
N VAL A 433 -29.38 18.78 5.34
CA VAL A 433 -30.66 18.83 6.07
C VAL A 433 -31.05 17.40 6.43
N ALA A 434 -30.82 17.05 7.70
CA ALA A 434 -31.08 15.73 8.24
C ALA A 434 -31.79 15.83 9.60
N LYS A 435 -32.54 14.78 9.94
CA LYS A 435 -33.08 14.52 11.27
C LYS A 435 -32.47 13.23 11.85
N ALA A 436 -32.65 12.99 13.14
CA ALA A 436 -32.09 11.82 13.81
C ALA A 436 -32.66 10.49 13.30
N ASP A 437 -33.93 10.48 12.92
CA ASP A 437 -34.68 9.34 12.37
C ASP A 437 -34.26 8.95 10.95
N HIS A 438 -33.61 9.87 10.20
CA HIS A 438 -32.97 9.54 8.92
C HIS A 438 -31.68 8.72 9.08
N PHE A 439 -31.13 8.61 10.29
CA PHE A 439 -29.86 7.93 10.55
C PHE A 439 -29.89 7.14 11.88
N PRO A 440 -30.84 6.20 12.05
CA PRO A 440 -31.12 5.59 13.35
C PRO A 440 -29.98 4.70 13.88
N SER A 441 -29.08 4.24 13.00
CA SER A 441 -27.97 3.34 13.33
C SER A 441 -26.58 3.99 13.20
N LEU A 442 -26.51 5.31 12.97
CA LEU A 442 -25.26 5.99 12.60
C LEU A 442 -24.28 6.04 13.77
N GLN A 443 -23.04 5.66 13.50
CA GLN A 443 -21.95 5.54 14.48
C GLN A 443 -20.77 6.44 14.13
N HIS A 444 -20.46 6.59 12.83
CA HIS A 444 -19.27 7.27 12.37
C HIS A 444 -19.58 8.26 11.26
N ILE A 445 -19.19 9.51 11.45
CA ILE A 445 -19.21 10.55 10.43
C ILE A 445 -17.75 10.96 10.15
N VAL A 446 -17.36 10.95 8.88
CA VAL A 446 -16.05 11.44 8.44
C VAL A 446 -16.25 12.42 7.29
N LEU A 447 -15.94 13.69 7.53
CA LEU A 447 -15.97 14.73 6.52
C LEU A 447 -14.54 15.18 6.24
N LYS A 448 -14.10 15.06 4.99
CA LYS A 448 -12.76 15.44 4.56
C LYS A 448 -12.86 16.45 3.42
N ASP A 449 -12.11 17.54 3.49
CA ASP A 449 -12.07 18.57 2.43
C ASP A 449 -13.47 19.09 2.05
N CYS A 450 -14.35 19.21 3.05
CA CYS A 450 -15.73 19.72 2.90
C CYS A 450 -15.76 21.19 3.31
N THR A 451 -14.99 22.02 2.61
CA THR A 451 -14.70 23.41 2.99
C THR A 451 -15.91 24.34 2.88
N LYS A 452 -16.94 23.98 2.10
CA LYS A 452 -18.17 24.75 1.91
C LYS A 452 -19.32 24.36 2.84
N LEU A 453 -19.22 23.24 3.54
CA LEU A 453 -20.30 22.75 4.39
C LEU A 453 -20.56 23.76 5.51
N TRP A 454 -21.78 24.27 5.62
CA TRP A 454 -22.12 25.26 6.63
C TRP A 454 -22.16 24.65 8.03
N GLU A 455 -22.94 23.58 8.24
CA GLU A 455 -23.06 22.93 9.54
C GLU A 455 -23.36 21.43 9.42
N ILE A 456 -23.06 20.70 10.48
CA ILE A 456 -23.60 19.37 10.73
C ILE A 456 -24.94 19.58 11.46
N PRO A 457 -26.05 18.95 10.99
CA PRO A 457 -27.35 19.11 11.62
C PRO A 457 -27.30 18.79 13.11
N SER A 458 -27.76 19.73 13.93
CA SER A 458 -27.78 19.59 15.40
C SER A 458 -28.65 18.41 15.85
N SER A 459 -29.67 18.05 15.06
CA SER A 459 -30.51 16.85 15.25
C SER A 459 -29.71 15.54 15.30
N LEU A 460 -28.52 15.48 14.70
CA LEU A 460 -27.64 14.31 14.81
C LEU A 460 -27.09 14.11 16.23
N GLY A 461 -27.16 15.14 17.08
CA GLY A 461 -26.90 15.01 18.52
C GLY A 461 -27.86 14.07 19.23
N ASP A 462 -29.09 13.89 18.73
CA ASP A 462 -30.08 12.98 19.32
C ASP A 462 -29.83 11.51 18.93
N VAL A 463 -28.92 11.25 17.98
CA VAL A 463 -28.56 9.89 17.54
C VAL A 463 -27.66 9.23 18.60
N LYS A 464 -28.28 8.41 19.46
CA LYS A 464 -27.62 7.74 20.59
C LYS A 464 -26.50 6.78 20.18
N THR A 465 -26.53 6.26 18.95
CA THR A 465 -25.49 5.35 18.44
C THR A 465 -24.24 6.06 17.96
N LEU A 466 -24.25 7.40 17.88
CA LEU A 466 -23.15 8.17 17.31
C LEU A 466 -21.91 8.10 18.22
N GLN A 467 -20.80 7.60 17.69
CA GLN A 467 -19.57 7.34 18.45
C GLN A 467 -18.42 8.24 18.02
N THR A 468 -18.34 8.61 16.74
CA THR A 468 -17.23 9.43 16.23
C THR A 468 -17.67 10.44 15.18
N ILE A 469 -17.20 11.66 15.31
CA ILE A 469 -17.22 12.68 14.25
C ILE A 469 -15.77 13.07 13.95
N LYS A 470 -15.36 12.93 12.69
CA LYS A 470 -14.04 13.36 12.19
C LYS A 470 -14.20 14.42 11.13
N LEU A 471 -13.59 15.58 11.33
CA LEU A 471 -13.60 16.71 10.42
C LEU A 471 -12.19 17.08 10.02
N HIS A 472 -11.83 16.85 8.77
CA HIS A 472 -10.50 17.12 8.25
C HIS A 472 -10.62 18.14 7.12
N GLN A 473 -10.01 19.32 7.24
CA GLN A 473 -10.10 20.42 6.27
C GLN A 473 -11.56 20.79 5.94
N THR A 474 -12.35 21.08 6.97
CA THR A 474 -13.76 21.53 6.83
C THR A 474 -13.90 23.02 7.14
N SER A 475 -15.08 23.59 6.96
CA SER A 475 -15.36 24.95 7.41
C SER A 475 -15.33 25.06 8.95
N ARG A 476 -15.09 26.29 9.43
CA ARG A 476 -15.16 26.66 10.85
C ARG A 476 -16.56 26.48 11.42
N THR A 477 -17.59 26.85 10.65
CA THR A 477 -19.00 26.71 11.06
C THR A 477 -19.40 25.24 11.24
N ALA A 478 -18.90 24.34 10.38
CA ALA A 478 -19.10 22.90 10.54
C ALA A 478 -18.39 22.37 11.79
N ALA A 479 -17.15 22.81 12.05
CA ALA A 479 -16.42 22.46 13.27
C ALA A 479 -17.16 22.91 14.54
N ASP A 480 -17.68 24.14 14.56
CA ASP A 480 -18.44 24.68 15.68
C ASP A 480 -19.76 23.93 15.93
N SER A 481 -20.47 23.56 14.86
CA SER A 481 -21.67 22.72 14.98
C SER A 481 -21.37 21.34 15.57
N ALA A 482 -20.24 20.71 15.18
CA ALA A 482 -19.82 19.42 15.72
C ALA A 482 -19.45 19.50 17.21
N ARG A 483 -18.84 20.62 17.65
CA ARG A 483 -18.58 20.89 19.07
C ARG A 483 -19.88 21.01 19.86
N LYS A 484 -20.90 21.68 19.31
CA LYS A 484 -22.23 21.77 19.93
C LYS A 484 -22.90 20.41 20.06
N ILE A 485 -22.83 19.57 19.01
CA ILE A 485 -23.33 18.18 19.06
C ILE A 485 -22.64 17.38 20.18
N LYS A 486 -21.32 17.50 20.31
CA LYS A 486 -20.57 16.85 21.40
C LYS A 486 -21.00 17.36 22.78
N GLN A 487 -21.28 18.64 22.93
CA GLN A 487 -21.77 19.23 24.19
C GLN A 487 -23.20 18.77 24.53
N GLN A 488 -24.07 18.54 23.54
CA GLN A 488 -25.43 18.05 23.77
C GLN A 488 -25.43 16.62 24.33
N GLN A 489 -24.52 15.78 23.87
CA GLN A 489 -24.40 14.40 24.35
C GLN A 489 -23.60 14.30 25.67
N GLN A 490 -23.90 15.13 26.68
CA GLN A 490 -23.13 15.33 27.93
C GLN A 490 -22.60 14.06 28.65
N GLU A 491 -23.20 12.88 28.38
CA GLU A 491 -22.81 11.57 28.95
C GLU A 491 -22.27 10.55 27.92
N SER A 492 -22.26 10.87 26.61
CA SER A 492 -21.82 9.94 25.57
C SER A 492 -20.30 9.95 25.39
N LYS A 493 -19.75 8.78 25.04
CA LYS A 493 -18.32 8.64 24.67
C LYS A 493 -18.03 9.15 23.25
N LEU A 494 -18.76 10.17 22.76
CA LEU A 494 -18.59 10.71 21.42
C LEU A 494 -17.19 11.30 21.26
N LYS A 495 -16.40 10.67 20.38
CA LYS A 495 -15.06 11.14 20.02
C LYS A 495 -15.17 12.14 18.89
N LEU A 496 -14.60 13.33 19.11
CA LEU A 496 -14.52 14.39 18.12
C LEU A 496 -13.06 14.59 17.75
N ASP A 497 -12.77 14.51 16.45
CA ASP A 497 -11.45 14.66 15.85
C ASP A 497 -11.54 15.76 14.79
N ILE A 498 -10.85 16.88 14.99
CA ILE A 498 -10.90 18.04 14.09
C ILE A 498 -9.46 18.38 13.69
N PHE A 499 -9.22 18.42 12.38
CA PHE A 499 -7.95 18.78 11.79
C PHE A 499 -8.14 19.80 10.64
N PRO A 500 -7.35 20.88 10.57
CA PRO A 500 -6.40 21.32 11.59
C PRO A 500 -7.12 21.76 12.88
N SER A 501 -6.43 21.70 14.03
CA SER A 501 -7.04 21.84 15.36
C SER A 501 -7.52 23.27 15.68
N ASP A 502 -7.08 24.25 14.89
CA ASP A 502 -7.36 25.68 14.99
C ASP A 502 -8.65 26.12 14.29
N LEU A 503 -9.35 25.21 13.61
CA LEU A 503 -10.66 25.45 12.98
C LEU A 503 -11.75 25.91 13.95
#